data_AF-A0A8T1UGX7-F1
#
_entry.id   AF-A0A8T1UGX7-F1
#
_cell.length_a   1.000
_cell.length_b   1.000
_cell.length_c   1.000
_cell.angle_alpha   90.00
_cell.angle_beta   90.00
_cell.angle_gamma   90.00
#
_symmetry.space_group_name_H-M   'P 1'
#
loop_
_entity.id
_entity.type
_entity.pdbx_description
1 polymer ?
#
loop_
_entity_poly.entity_id
_entity_poly.type
_entity_poly.pdbx_seq_one_letter_code
_entity_poly.pdbx_strand_id
1 'polypeptide(L)'
;MAYHRRYSRPGTNRTPTCDKISEILGSADKLAGEYSFGGRADTLPPTPGLFVNGVGMILLPLVSEHAKKLIAKCRQSRDRPNMDMGKSWLQSDQVEMKNPSWQAGMEKLMKNIARGTGYMDIHFTACLTN
;
A
#
# COMPACT_ATOMS: atom_id res chain seq x y z
N MET A 1 32.85 -1.22 -3.15
CA MET A 1 33.22 -0.04 -3.98
C MET A 1 32.01 0.89 -4.05
N ALA A 2 31.95 1.90 -3.17
CA ALA A 2 30.82 2.82 -3.08
C ALA A 2 31.15 4.14 -3.78
N TYR A 3 30.33 4.52 -4.76
CA TYR A 3 30.46 5.75 -5.52
C TYR A 3 29.92 6.94 -4.69
N HIS A 4 30.78 7.64 -3.96
CA HIS A 4 30.46 8.97 -3.43
C HIS A 4 30.69 10.01 -4.52
N ARG A 5 29.70 10.21 -5.39
CA ARG A 5 29.72 11.32 -6.35
C ARG A 5 29.20 12.58 -5.66
N ARG A 6 30.11 13.35 -5.03
CA ARG A 6 29.81 14.74 -4.64
C ARG A 6 29.58 15.54 -5.93
N TYR A 7 28.34 15.90 -6.20
CA TYR A 7 28.02 16.85 -7.26
C TYR A 7 28.42 18.25 -6.81
N SER A 8 29.68 18.63 -7.03
CA SER A 8 30.08 20.04 -7.03
C SER A 8 29.67 20.66 -8.37
N ARG A 9 28.52 21.35 -8.40
CA ARG A 9 28.19 22.26 -9.50
C ARG A 9 28.99 23.56 -9.30
N PRO A 10 29.75 24.03 -10.29
CA PRO A 10 30.45 25.31 -10.19
C PRO A 10 29.48 26.45 -10.51
N GLY A 11 29.46 27.48 -9.66
CA GLY A 11 28.90 28.79 -10.03
C GLY A 11 27.60 29.25 -9.36
N THR A 12 27.31 28.88 -8.10
CA THR A 12 26.29 29.59 -7.33
C THR A 12 26.89 30.14 -6.03
N ASN A 13 26.88 31.47 -5.88
CA ASN A 13 27.15 32.13 -4.60
C ASN A 13 26.06 31.70 -3.61
N ARG A 14 26.29 30.58 -2.90
CA ARG A 14 25.40 30.16 -1.81
C ARG A 14 25.55 31.18 -0.71
N THR A 15 24.45 31.84 -0.35
CA THR A 15 24.42 32.69 0.83
C THR A 15 24.46 31.79 2.07
N PRO A 16 24.96 32.28 3.22
CA PRO A 16 24.96 31.52 4.48
C PRO A 16 23.56 30.98 4.84
N THR A 17 22.52 31.69 4.41
CA THR A 17 21.12 31.27 4.53
C THR A 17 20.80 30.04 3.69
N CYS A 18 21.28 29.96 2.44
CA CYS A 18 21.09 28.80 1.59
C CYS A 18 21.79 27.55 2.14
N ASP A 19 22.98 27.71 2.71
CA ASP A 19 23.71 26.59 3.34
C ASP A 19 22.96 26.09 4.58
N LYS A 20 22.45 27.01 5.41
CA LYS A 20 21.65 26.66 6.59
C LYS A 20 20.32 25.99 6.23
N ILE A 21 19.64 26.44 5.18
CA ILE A 21 18.44 25.77 4.65
C ILE A 21 18.80 24.37 4.14
N SER A 22 19.89 24.22 3.39
CA SER A 22 20.33 22.92 2.89
C SER A 22 20.70 21.95 4.01
N GLU A 23 21.29 22.45 5.11
CA GLU A 23 21.60 21.66 6.31
C GLU A 23 20.32 21.22 7.04
N ILE A 24 19.36 22.14 7.21
CA ILE A 24 18.06 21.83 7.83
C ILE A 24 17.30 20.79 6.99
N LEU A 25 17.24 20.96 5.67
CA LEU A 25 16.57 20.00 4.78
C LEU A 25 17.31 18.66 4.69
N GLY A 26 18.65 18.68 4.71
CA GLY A 26 19.46 17.45 4.71
C GLY A 26 19.41 16.69 6.04
N SER A 27 19.13 17.36 7.15
CA SER A 27 18.88 16.72 8.46
C SER A 27 17.43 16.27 8.62
N ALA A 28 16.48 16.92 7.94
CA ALA A 28 15.08 16.48 7.88
C ALA A 28 14.96 15.07 7.27
N ASP A 29 15.79 14.69 6.30
CA ASP A 29 15.82 13.32 5.74
C ASP A 29 16.24 12.25 6.78
N LYS A 30 16.96 12.65 7.83
CA LYS A 30 17.36 11.74 8.95
C LYS A 30 16.32 11.70 10.07
N LEU A 31 15.43 12.69 10.13
CA LEU A 31 14.40 12.83 11.15
C LEU A 31 13.01 12.43 10.64
N ALA A 32 12.79 12.51 9.33
CA ALA A 32 11.61 11.99 8.66
C ALA A 32 11.70 10.46 8.65
N GLY A 33 10.60 9.79 9.01
CA GLY A 33 10.50 8.36 8.80
C GLY A 33 10.60 7.99 7.32
N GLU A 34 10.56 6.69 7.04
CA GLU A 34 10.54 6.15 5.68
C GLU A 34 9.35 6.72 4.89
N TYR A 35 9.64 7.33 3.73
CA TYR A 35 8.61 7.84 2.81
C TYR A 35 7.74 6.72 2.23
N SER A 36 8.30 5.50 2.14
CA SER A 36 7.59 4.30 1.73
C SER A 36 8.00 3.12 2.59
N PHE A 37 7.03 2.41 3.13
CA PHE A 37 7.25 1.18 3.90
C PHE A 37 6.82 -0.03 3.07
N GLY A 38 7.67 -1.05 3.00
CA GLY A 38 7.41 -2.29 2.26
C GLY A 38 8.08 -3.48 2.92
N GLY A 39 7.48 -4.66 2.81
CA GLY A 39 7.99 -5.87 3.43
C GLY A 39 6.99 -7.01 3.33
N ARG A 40 7.37 -8.19 3.83
CA ARG A 40 6.43 -9.30 3.96
C ARG A 40 5.38 -8.98 5.02
N ALA A 41 4.12 -9.17 4.68
CA ALA A 41 3.01 -8.99 5.61
C ALA A 41 2.81 -10.25 6.48
N ASP A 42 3.85 -10.67 7.21
CA ASP A 42 3.81 -11.86 8.08
C ASP A 42 2.82 -11.71 9.25
N THR A 43 2.29 -10.50 9.45
CA THR A 43 1.27 -10.18 10.45
C THR A 43 -0.14 -10.57 10.02
N LEU A 44 -0.39 -10.75 8.72
CA LEU A 44 -1.70 -11.11 8.18
C LEU A 44 -1.78 -12.63 8.02
N PRO A 45 -2.87 -13.28 8.46
CA PRO A 45 -3.03 -14.70 8.23
C PRO A 45 -3.26 -14.96 6.73
N PRO A 46 -2.82 -16.13 6.21
CA PRO A 46 -2.83 -16.41 4.76
C PRO A 46 -4.20 -16.30 4.10
N THR A 47 -5.27 -16.54 4.87
CA THR A 47 -6.64 -16.62 4.35
C THR A 47 -7.47 -15.43 4.85
N PRO A 48 -7.81 -14.43 4.01
CA PRO A 48 -8.65 -13.29 4.40
C PRO A 48 -10.11 -13.61 4.71
N GLY A 49 -10.58 -14.80 4.35
CA GLY A 49 -12.02 -15.08 4.34
C GLY A 49 -12.73 -14.16 3.35
N LEU A 50 -12.21 -14.08 2.12
CA LEU A 50 -12.73 -13.22 1.07
C LEU A 50 -14.16 -13.62 0.74
N PHE A 51 -15.10 -12.69 0.82
CA PHE A 51 -16.50 -12.90 0.52
C PHE A 51 -16.94 -11.89 -0.53
N VAL A 52 -17.64 -12.37 -1.56
CA VAL A 52 -18.17 -11.52 -2.62
C VAL A 52 -19.68 -11.62 -2.69
N ASN A 53 -20.35 -10.46 -2.64
CA ASN A 53 -21.80 -10.37 -2.69
C ASN A 53 -22.37 -11.00 -3.98
N GLY A 54 -23.21 -12.01 -3.81
CA GLY A 54 -23.79 -12.81 -4.91
C GLY A 54 -22.89 -13.90 -5.49
N VAL A 55 -21.66 -14.10 -4.99
CA VAL A 55 -20.80 -15.26 -5.32
C VAL A 55 -20.57 -16.15 -4.09
N GLY A 56 -20.49 -15.56 -2.90
CA GLY A 56 -20.22 -16.23 -1.63
C GLY A 56 -18.75 -16.16 -1.23
N MET A 57 -18.32 -17.09 -0.37
CA MET A 57 -16.93 -17.17 0.07
C MET A 57 -16.03 -17.64 -1.08
N ILE A 58 -14.94 -16.92 -1.31
CA ILE A 58 -13.94 -17.22 -2.33
C ILE A 58 -12.76 -17.93 -1.66
N LEU A 59 -12.51 -19.16 -2.09
CA LEU A 59 -11.37 -19.92 -1.65
C LEU A 59 -10.10 -19.47 -2.38
N LEU A 60 -8.99 -19.43 -1.65
CA LEU A 60 -7.65 -19.20 -2.18
C LEU A 60 -6.82 -20.48 -1.98
N PRO A 61 -6.07 -20.97 -2.98
CA PRO A 61 -5.94 -20.42 -4.34
C PRO A 61 -7.24 -20.48 -5.16
N LEU A 62 -7.42 -19.51 -6.07
CA LEU A 62 -8.66 -19.31 -6.80
C LEU A 62 -8.97 -20.49 -7.73
N VAL A 63 -10.14 -21.12 -7.54
CA VAL A 63 -10.62 -22.22 -8.39
C VAL A 63 -11.35 -21.66 -9.61
N SER A 64 -11.24 -22.35 -10.76
CA SER A 64 -11.83 -21.94 -12.05
C SER A 64 -13.33 -21.61 -11.97
N GLU A 65 -14.09 -22.36 -11.18
CA GLU A 65 -15.52 -22.14 -10.99
C GLU A 65 -15.82 -20.82 -10.26
N HIS A 66 -15.03 -20.47 -9.24
CA HIS A 66 -15.15 -19.17 -8.57
C HIS A 66 -14.68 -18.03 -9.49
N ALA A 67 -13.64 -18.26 -10.31
CA ALA A 67 -13.15 -17.27 -11.26
C ALA A 67 -14.22 -16.88 -12.29
N LYS A 68 -14.93 -17.84 -12.90
CA LYS A 68 -16.03 -17.56 -13.85
C LYS A 68 -17.14 -16.72 -13.21
N LYS A 69 -17.53 -17.05 -11.97
CA LYS A 69 -18.56 -16.29 -11.23
C LYS A 69 -18.11 -14.87 -10.91
N LEU A 70 -16.83 -14.67 -10.57
CA LEU A 70 -16.26 -13.35 -10.35
C LEU A 70 -16.22 -12.52 -11.63
N ILE A 71 -15.79 -13.10 -12.75
CA ILE A 71 -15.76 -12.41 -14.05
C ILE A 71 -17.15 -11.90 -14.44
N ALA A 72 -18.20 -12.68 -14.18
CA ALA A 72 -19.58 -12.28 -14.44
C ALA A 72 -20.07 -11.10 -13.57
N LYS A 73 -19.46 -10.89 -12.39
CA LYS A 73 -19.78 -9.79 -11.47
C LYS A 73 -18.91 -8.56 -11.66
N CYS A 74 -17.71 -8.72 -12.20
CA CYS A 74 -16.81 -7.60 -12.43
C CYS A 74 -17.37 -6.65 -13.50
N ARG A 75 -17.27 -5.34 -13.25
CA ARG A 75 -17.60 -4.32 -14.25
C ARG A 75 -16.44 -4.23 -15.24
N GLN A 76 -16.73 -4.43 -16.52
CA GLN A 76 -15.74 -4.20 -17.58
C GLN A 76 -15.66 -2.70 -17.90
N SER A 77 -14.44 -2.18 -17.96
CA SER A 77 -14.19 -0.82 -18.46
C SER A 77 -14.69 -0.69 -19.90
N ARG A 78 -15.53 0.32 -20.15
CA ARG A 78 -16.10 0.59 -21.49
C ARG A 78 -15.07 1.16 -22.48
N ASP A 79 -13.93 1.67 -22.00
CA ASP A 79 -13.10 2.56 -22.81
C ASP A 79 -12.10 1.88 -23.76
N ARG A 80 -11.80 0.59 -23.63
CA ARG A 80 -10.93 -0.11 -24.61
C ARG A 80 -11.14 -1.63 -24.60
N PRO A 81 -11.83 -2.22 -25.59
CA PRO A 81 -12.23 -3.63 -25.59
C PRO A 81 -11.10 -4.69 -25.66
N ASN A 82 -9.91 -4.37 -26.21
CA ASN A 82 -8.93 -5.39 -26.60
C ASN A 82 -7.54 -5.28 -25.91
N MET A 83 -7.46 -5.28 -24.58
CA MET A 83 -6.17 -5.55 -23.91
C MET A 83 -6.41 -6.39 -22.64
N ASP A 84 -5.72 -7.53 -22.58
CA ASP A 84 -6.19 -8.76 -21.93
C ASP A 84 -6.05 -8.88 -20.41
N MET A 85 -5.52 -7.89 -19.69
CA MET A 85 -5.39 -7.98 -18.24
C MET A 85 -5.55 -6.59 -17.61
N GLY A 86 -6.57 -6.41 -16.76
CA GLY A 86 -6.64 -5.26 -15.83
C GLY A 86 -7.81 -4.28 -15.97
N LYS A 87 -8.88 -4.60 -16.71
CA LYS A 87 -10.03 -3.68 -16.88
C LYS A 87 -11.34 -4.12 -16.23
N SER A 88 -11.32 -5.25 -15.55
CA SER A 88 -12.46 -5.75 -14.79
C SER A 88 -12.21 -5.46 -13.31
N TRP A 89 -12.98 -4.55 -12.72
CA TRP A 89 -12.93 -4.30 -11.28
C TRP A 89 -14.24 -4.71 -10.64
N LEU A 90 -14.13 -5.28 -9.45
CA LEU A 90 -15.26 -5.49 -8.57
C LEU A 90 -15.47 -4.20 -7.77
N GLN A 91 -16.72 -3.82 -7.53
CA GLN A 91 -16.99 -2.66 -6.67
C GLN A 91 -16.59 -3.01 -5.22
N SER A 92 -16.07 -2.03 -4.48
CA SER A 92 -15.50 -2.26 -3.14
C SER A 92 -16.55 -2.69 -2.11
N ASP A 93 -17.80 -2.26 -2.29
CA ASP A 93 -18.99 -2.64 -1.49
C ASP A 93 -19.43 -4.09 -1.72
N GLN A 94 -18.92 -4.74 -2.76
CA GLN A 94 -19.24 -6.12 -3.06
C GLN A 94 -18.23 -7.09 -2.45
N VAL A 95 -17.19 -6.59 -1.77
CA VAL A 95 -16.09 -7.40 -1.25
C VAL A 95 -15.96 -7.18 0.25
N GLU A 96 -16.11 -8.26 1.00
CA GLU A 96 -15.97 -8.29 2.44
C GLU A 96 -14.85 -9.25 2.83
N MET A 97 -14.12 -8.91 3.90
CA MET A 97 -13.17 -9.81 4.54
C MET A 97 -13.78 -10.33 5.84
N LYS A 98 -14.11 -11.61 5.88
CA LYS A 98 -14.83 -12.23 7.01
C LYS A 98 -13.94 -12.90 8.03
N ASN A 99 -12.63 -12.96 7.85
CA ASN A 99 -11.72 -13.51 8.86
C ASN A 99 -11.46 -12.47 9.97
N PRO A 100 -11.92 -12.66 11.22
CA PRO A 100 -11.66 -11.71 12.30
C PRO A 100 -10.16 -11.55 12.62
N SER A 101 -9.36 -12.59 12.36
CA SER A 101 -7.91 -12.54 12.57
C SER A 101 -7.21 -11.54 11.65
N TRP A 102 -7.85 -11.14 10.54
CA TRP A 102 -7.33 -10.07 9.68
C TRP A 102 -7.39 -8.70 10.36
N GLN A 103 -8.40 -8.44 11.20
CA GLN A 103 -8.49 -7.16 11.92
C GLN A 103 -7.30 -7.00 12.85
N ALA A 104 -6.99 -8.02 13.67
CA ALA A 104 -5.82 -8.03 14.55
C ALA A 104 -4.50 -7.90 13.77
N GLY A 105 -4.39 -8.57 12.61
CA GLY A 105 -3.22 -8.46 11.74
C GLY A 105 -3.04 -7.06 11.14
N MET A 106 -4.14 -6.41 10.75
CA MET A 106 -4.15 -5.04 10.24
C MET A 106 -3.80 -4.03 11.31
N GLU A 107 -4.28 -4.17 12.55
CA GLU A 107 -3.87 -3.30 13.66
C GLU A 107 -2.36 -3.36 13.92
N LYS A 108 -1.78 -4.56 13.87
CA LYS A 108 -0.33 -4.74 13.99
C LYS A 108 0.42 -4.11 12.82
N LEU A 109 -0.11 -4.23 11.61
CA LEU A 109 0.45 -3.60 10.41
C LEU A 109 0.40 -2.07 10.50
N MET A 110 -0.69 -1.49 11.01
CA MET A 110 -0.82 -0.06 11.23
C MET A 110 0.21 0.48 12.23
N LYS A 111 0.50 -0.27 13.31
CA LYS A 111 1.60 0.08 14.25
C LYS A 111 2.97 0.04 13.58
N ASN A 112 3.21 -0.87 12.65
CA ASN A 112 4.45 -0.94 11.88
C ASN A 112 4.57 0.24 10.91
N ILE A 113 3.48 0.61 10.24
CA ILE A 113 3.44 1.79 9.36
C ILE A 113 3.69 3.06 10.17
N ALA A 114 3.03 3.24 11.31
CA ALA A 114 3.23 4.38 12.20
C ALA A 114 4.70 4.52 12.63
N ARG A 115 5.34 3.39 12.94
CA ARG A 115 6.76 3.33 13.27
C ARG A 115 7.65 3.68 12.07
N GLY A 116 7.41 3.07 10.92
CA GLY A 116 8.21 3.27 9.71
C GLY A 116 8.14 4.72 9.24
N THR A 117 6.95 5.33 9.27
CA THR A 117 6.71 6.70 8.82
C THR A 117 7.05 7.78 9.86
N GLY A 118 7.41 7.40 11.10
CA GLY A 118 7.76 8.33 12.17
C GLY A 118 6.56 8.96 12.89
N TYR A 119 5.34 8.50 12.62
CA TYR A 119 4.09 8.99 13.22
C TYR A 119 3.65 8.12 14.41
N MET A 120 4.52 7.92 15.40
CA MET A 120 4.23 7.01 16.53
C MET A 120 3.12 7.51 17.46
N ASP A 121 2.88 8.82 17.48
CA ASP A 121 1.83 9.46 18.28
C ASP A 121 0.48 9.56 17.54
N ILE A 122 0.43 9.12 16.28
CA ILE A 122 -0.79 9.15 15.46
C ILE A 122 -1.38 7.75 15.36
N HIS A 123 -2.66 7.63 15.72
CA HIS A 123 -3.38 6.37 15.58
C HIS A 123 -3.86 6.19 14.13
N PHE A 124 -3.29 5.21 13.43
CA PHE A 124 -3.75 4.80 12.11
C PHE A 124 -4.90 3.81 12.25
N THR A 125 -6.03 4.10 11.61
CA THR A 125 -7.19 3.21 11.57
C THR A 125 -7.29 2.52 10.22
N ALA A 126 -7.26 1.19 10.20
CA ALA A 126 -7.49 0.40 9.01
C ALA A 126 -8.99 0.18 8.81
N CYS A 127 -9.55 0.73 7.73
CA CYS A 127 -10.93 0.47 7.33
C CYS A 127 -10.94 -0.64 6.29
N LEU A 128 -11.27 -1.86 6.70
CA LEU A 128 -11.70 -2.90 5.78
C LEU A 128 -13.19 -2.63 5.50
N THR A 129 -13.55 -2.29 4.25
CA THR A 129 -14.95 -1.99 3.90
C THR A 129 -15.87 -3.15 4.26
N ASN A 130 -17.05 -2.80 4.79
CA ASN A 130 -18.13 -3.69 5.19
C ASN A 130 -19.18 -3.81 4.09
#